data_AF-A0A433BCY6-F1
#
_entry.id   AF-A0A433BCY6-F1
#
_cell.length_a   1.000
_cell.length_b   1.000
_cell.length_c   1.000
_cell.angle_alpha   90.00
_cell.angle_beta   90.00
_cell.angle_gamma   90.00
#
_symmetry.space_group_name_H-M   'P 1'
#
loop_
_entity.id
_entity.type
_entity.pdbx_description
1 polymer ?
#
loop_
_entity_poly.entity_id
_entity_poly.type
_entity_poly.pdbx_seq_one_letter_code
_entity_poly.pdbx_strand_id
1 'polypeptide(L)'
;MPIAKKPKPISPASNAETGPVPVDWSQAVLTAGGGVQQTLDQLRRTRGKNRLPTKQQVAIRLDPDVLAAFREGGRGWQTRINAALREWLQQSDAAGLHATRKKPG
;
A
#
# COMPACT_ATOMS: atom_id res chain seq x y z
N MET A 1 10.35 40.05 26.75
CA MET A 1 11.23 38.92 26.33
C MET A 1 11.83 38.30 27.58
N PRO A 2 12.18 36.99 27.68
CA PRO A 2 12.02 35.88 26.74
C PRO A 2 11.52 34.54 27.39
N ILE A 3 11.44 33.53 26.52
CA ILE A 3 10.93 32.15 26.63
C ILE A 3 11.95 31.21 27.32
N ALA A 4 11.47 30.22 28.08
CA ALA A 4 12.25 29.01 28.37
C ALA A 4 11.39 27.73 28.34
N LYS A 5 11.53 26.95 27.27
CA LYS A 5 11.16 25.53 27.20
C LYS A 5 12.32 24.70 27.74
N LYS A 6 12.04 23.62 28.50
CA LYS A 6 12.82 22.36 28.44
C LYS A 6 12.00 21.16 29.03
N PRO A 7 12.11 19.93 28.46
CA PRO A 7 11.18 18.81 28.71
C PRO A 7 11.66 17.70 29.68
N LYS A 8 10.68 16.92 30.17
CA LYS A 8 10.60 15.60 30.87
C LYS A 8 11.89 14.84 31.26
N PRO A 9 11.85 14.13 32.41
CA PRO A 9 12.30 12.75 32.50
C PRO A 9 11.10 11.78 32.39
N ILE A 10 11.17 10.88 31.41
CA ILE A 10 10.34 9.68 31.37
C ILE A 10 11.07 8.67 32.27
N SER A 11 10.56 8.44 33.48
CA SER A 11 11.04 7.34 34.32
C SER A 11 10.27 6.05 34.00
N PRO A 12 10.94 4.89 34.15
CA PRO A 12 10.68 3.69 33.37
C PRO A 12 9.44 2.91 33.86
N ALA A 13 8.86 2.16 32.94
CA ALA A 13 7.73 1.26 33.15
C ALA A 13 7.91 0.36 34.38
N SER A 14 6.91 0.36 35.27
CA SER A 14 6.67 -0.73 36.20
C SER A 14 5.48 -1.53 35.66
N ASN A 15 5.79 -2.68 35.05
CA ASN A 15 4.81 -3.69 34.69
C ASN A 15 4.35 -4.40 35.96
N ALA A 16 3.13 -4.13 36.41
CA ALA A 16 2.34 -5.05 37.21
C ALA A 16 0.86 -4.68 37.03
N GLU A 17 0.01 -5.71 36.91
CA GLU A 17 -1.46 -5.65 36.77
C GLU A 17 -2.00 -5.61 35.32
N THR A 18 -1.78 -6.72 34.60
CA THR A 18 -2.66 -7.15 33.50
C THR A 18 -4.02 -7.56 34.07
N GLY A 19 -4.84 -6.60 34.47
CA GLY A 19 -6.30 -6.72 34.57
C GLY A 19 -6.95 -6.02 33.37
N PRO A 20 -8.17 -6.39 32.95
CA PRO A 20 -8.86 -5.59 31.94
C PRO A 20 -9.01 -4.16 32.48
N VAL A 21 -8.31 -3.21 31.87
CA VAL A 21 -8.45 -1.79 32.21
C VAL A 21 -9.93 -1.43 32.10
N PRO A 22 -10.57 -0.91 33.17
CA PRO A 22 -11.97 -0.54 33.10
C PRO A 22 -12.11 0.58 32.07
N VAL A 23 -12.78 0.28 30.96
CA VAL A 23 -13.05 1.27 29.92
C VAL A 23 -14.06 2.26 30.50
N ASP A 24 -13.64 3.50 30.70
CA ASP A 24 -14.51 4.59 31.15
C ASP A 24 -15.33 5.16 29.97
N TRP A 25 -16.64 5.07 30.08
CA TRP A 25 -17.62 5.53 29.10
C TRP A 25 -18.27 6.88 29.46
N SER A 26 -17.79 7.55 30.52
CA SER A 26 -18.38 8.80 31.04
C SER A 26 -18.41 9.96 30.04
N GLN A 27 -17.50 9.98 29.06
CA GLN A 27 -17.42 10.98 27.98
C GLN A 27 -17.93 10.43 26.63
N ALA A 28 -18.60 9.28 26.62
CA ALA A 28 -19.09 8.68 25.38
C ALA A 28 -20.31 9.44 24.85
N VAL A 29 -20.21 9.94 23.61
CA VAL A 29 -21.31 10.59 22.92
C VAL A 29 -22.09 9.56 22.12
N LEU A 30 -23.37 9.36 22.45
CA LEU A 30 -24.31 8.60 21.61
C LEU A 30 -24.82 9.51 20.48
N THR A 31 -24.32 9.32 19.26
CA THR A 31 -24.90 9.97 18.09
C THR A 31 -26.31 9.40 17.85
N ALA A 32 -27.34 10.20 18.14
CA ALA A 32 -28.72 9.86 17.80
C ALA A 32 -28.85 9.76 16.27
N GLY A 33 -29.25 8.59 15.77
CA GLY A 33 -29.53 8.38 14.34
C GLY A 33 -28.59 7.45 13.57
N GLY A 34 -27.70 6.73 14.24
CA GLY A 34 -26.90 5.70 13.56
C GLY A 34 -26.15 4.79 14.50
N GLY A 35 -26.77 3.68 14.90
CA GLY A 35 -26.09 2.65 15.70
C GLY A 35 -24.80 2.16 15.04
N VAL A 36 -23.99 1.40 15.79
CA VAL A 36 -22.71 0.82 15.32
C VAL A 36 -22.85 0.21 13.93
N GLN A 37 -23.95 -0.52 13.68
CA GLN A 37 -24.26 -1.13 12.39
C GLN A 37 -24.44 -0.13 11.25
N GLN A 38 -25.19 0.95 11.46
CA GLN A 38 -25.44 1.96 10.44
C GLN A 38 -24.17 2.76 10.12
N THR A 39 -23.33 3.00 11.14
CA THR A 39 -22.00 3.61 10.98
C THR A 39 -21.07 2.67 10.22
N LEU A 40 -21.08 1.37 10.54
CA LEU A 40 -20.32 0.34 9.81
C LEU A 40 -20.78 0.21 8.35
N ASP A 41 -22.08 0.25 8.07
CA ASP A 41 -22.61 0.21 6.71
C ASP A 41 -22.23 1.45 5.91
N GLN A 42 -22.25 2.64 6.51
CA GLN A 42 -21.73 3.85 5.87
C GLN A 42 -20.24 3.72 5.57
N LEU A 43 -19.43 3.24 6.52
CA LEU A 43 -17.98 3.04 6.30
C LEU A 43 -17.71 1.96 5.23
N ARG A 44 -18.48 0.87 5.21
CA ARG A 44 -18.39 -0.18 4.18
C ARG A 44 -18.77 0.32 2.79
N ARG A 45 -19.74 1.25 2.69
CA ARG A 45 -20.10 1.90 1.42
C ARG A 45 -18.98 2.79 0.88
N THR A 46 -18.14 3.38 1.76
CA THR A 46 -17.05 4.27 1.35
C THR A 46 -15.76 3.54 0.95
N ARG A 47 -15.46 2.37 1.54
CA ARG A 47 -14.36 1.53 1.07
C ARG A 47 -14.78 0.77 -0.17
N GLY A 48 -14.48 1.34 -1.34
CA GLY A 48 -14.53 0.60 -2.59
C GLY A 48 -13.76 -0.73 -2.46
N LYS A 49 -14.26 -1.77 -3.13
CA LYS A 49 -13.65 -3.11 -3.15
C LYS A 49 -12.16 -2.97 -3.38
N ASN A 50 -11.35 -3.46 -2.43
CA ASN A 50 -9.89 -3.42 -2.51
C ASN A 50 -9.51 -4.10 -3.83
N ARG A 51 -9.23 -3.30 -4.87
CA ARG A 51 -9.00 -3.84 -6.20
C ARG A 51 -7.76 -4.70 -6.10
N LEU A 52 -7.87 -5.95 -6.57
CA LEU A 52 -6.71 -6.82 -6.71
C LEU A 52 -5.57 -6.01 -7.36
N PRO A 53 -4.34 -6.10 -6.86
CA PRO A 53 -3.24 -5.31 -7.38
C PRO A 53 -3.13 -5.59 -8.88
N THR A 54 -3.38 -4.56 -9.70
CA THR A 54 -3.37 -4.68 -11.17
C THR A 54 -1.98 -5.00 -11.71
N LYS A 55 -0.96 -4.85 -10.87
CA LYS A 55 0.44 -5.13 -11.17
C LYS A 55 0.96 -6.18 -10.20
N GLN A 56 1.57 -7.22 -10.74
CA GLN A 56 2.29 -8.21 -9.94
C GLN A 56 3.70 -7.71 -9.66
N GLN A 57 4.10 -7.66 -8.39
CA GLN A 57 5.47 -7.38 -8.02
C GLN A 57 6.30 -8.65 -8.25
N VAL A 58 7.30 -8.55 -9.13
CA VAL A 58 8.23 -9.64 -9.43
C VAL A 58 9.65 -9.13 -9.18
N ALA A 59 10.47 -9.91 -8.49
CA ALA A 59 11.89 -9.64 -8.34
C ALA A 59 12.64 -10.21 -9.55
N ILE A 60 12.97 -9.35 -10.52
CA ILE A 60 13.80 -9.69 -11.68
C ILE A 60 15.18 -9.05 -11.53
N ARG A 61 16.22 -9.73 -12.03
CA ARG A 61 17.56 -9.16 -12.17
C ARG A 61 17.68 -8.55 -13.57
N LEU A 62 18.24 -7.35 -13.62
CA LEU A 62 18.48 -6.60 -14.85
C LEU A 62 19.94 -6.15 -14.84
N ASP A 63 20.52 -5.98 -16.02
CA ASP A 63 21.87 -5.50 -16.15
C ASP A 63 22.03 -4.08 -15.55
N PRO A 64 23.18 -3.79 -14.93
CA PRO A 64 23.40 -2.51 -14.26
C PRO A 64 23.31 -1.33 -15.23
N ASP A 65 23.77 -1.47 -16.47
CA ASP A 65 23.76 -0.41 -17.48
C ASP A 65 22.33 -0.07 -17.92
N VAL A 66 21.48 -1.08 -18.07
CA VAL A 66 20.06 -0.92 -18.39
C VAL A 66 19.35 -0.20 -17.24
N LEU A 67 19.60 -0.62 -16.00
CA LEU A 67 19.05 0.05 -14.83
C LEU A 67 19.52 1.50 -14.70
N ALA A 68 20.79 1.79 -14.98
CA ALA A 68 21.34 3.13 -14.98
C ALA A 68 20.63 4.03 -16.00
N ALA A 69 20.53 3.59 -17.25
CA ALA A 69 19.87 4.35 -18.31
C ALA A 69 18.39 4.67 -17.99
N PHE A 70 17.63 3.72 -17.45
CA PHE A 70 16.24 3.99 -17.05
C PHE A 70 16.15 4.91 -15.83
N ARG A 71 17.06 4.77 -14.86
CA ARG A 71 17.08 5.60 -13.63
C ARG A 71 17.48 7.04 -13.88
N GLU A 72 18.39 7.30 -14.82
CA GLU A 72 18.75 8.66 -15.27
C GLU A 72 17.51 9.43 -15.73
N GLY A 73 16.54 8.73 -16.31
CA GLY A 73 15.24 9.27 -16.69
C GLY A 73 14.36 9.76 -15.53
N GLY A 74 14.76 9.55 -14.28
CA GLY A 74 14.13 10.08 -13.08
C GLY A 74 12.88 9.32 -12.61
N ARG A 75 11.93 10.07 -12.03
CA ARG A 75 10.71 9.50 -11.44
C ARG A 75 9.91 8.73 -12.51
N GLY A 76 9.49 7.52 -12.16
CA GLY A 76 8.68 6.67 -13.05
C GLY A 76 9.48 5.74 -13.97
N TRP A 77 10.80 5.58 -13.76
CA TRP A 77 11.63 4.65 -14.51
C TRP A 77 11.07 3.21 -14.55
N GLN A 78 10.46 2.73 -13.45
CA GLN A 78 9.77 1.42 -13.41
C GLN A 78 8.55 1.34 -14.34
N THR A 79 7.86 2.46 -14.55
CA THR A 79 6.73 2.51 -15.49
C THR A 79 7.24 2.50 -16.93
N ARG A 80 8.37 3.18 -17.19
CA ARG A 80 9.02 3.20 -18.51
C ARG A 80 9.55 1.83 -18.91
N ILE A 81 10.24 1.12 -18.01
CA ILE A 81 10.73 -0.24 -18.32
C ILE A 81 9.57 -1.21 -18.56
N ASN A 82 8.47 -1.12 -17.80
CA ASN A 82 7.28 -1.92 -18.05
C ASN A 82 6.61 -1.57 -19.39
N ALA A 83 6.65 -0.31 -19.84
CA ALA A 83 6.16 0.08 -21.16
C ALA A 83 7.05 -0.50 -22.27
N ALA A 84 8.37 -0.40 -22.14
CA ALA A 84 9.33 -0.97 -23.09
C ALA A 84 9.15 -2.50 -23.23
N LEU A 85 8.96 -3.22 -22.12
CA LEU A 85 8.69 -4.66 -22.15
C LEU A 85 7.37 -4.99 -22.89
N ARG A 86 6.33 -4.16 -22.75
CA ARG A 86 5.06 -4.36 -23.46
C ARG A 86 5.20 -4.11 -24.96
N GLU A 87 5.95 -3.07 -25.32
CA GLU A 87 6.23 -2.74 -26.72
C GLU A 87 7.06 -3.86 -27.38
N TRP A 88 8.10 -4.32 -26.71
CA TRP A 88 8.89 -5.47 -27.16
C TRP A 88 8.04 -6.72 -27.34
N LEU A 89 7.12 -7.01 -26.42
CA LEU A 89 6.18 -8.11 -26.57
C LEU A 89 5.29 -7.92 -27.81
N GLN A 90 4.74 -6.74 -28.07
CA GLN A 90 3.92 -6.48 -29.27
C GLN A 90 4.70 -6.65 -30.56
N GLN A 91 5.93 -6.16 -30.60
CA GLN A 91 6.84 -6.33 -31.74
C GLN A 91 7.22 -7.81 -31.93
N SER A 92 7.39 -8.54 -30.84
CA SER A 92 7.75 -9.95 -30.86
C SER A 92 6.56 -10.89 -31.12
N ASP A 93 5.34 -10.47 -30.78
CA ASP A 93 4.07 -11.10 -31.18
C ASP A 93 3.95 -11.05 -32.71
N ALA A 94 4.23 -9.87 -33.30
CA ALA A 94 4.33 -9.70 -34.74
C ALA A 94 5.47 -10.54 -35.37
N ALA A 95 6.52 -10.85 -34.60
CA ALA A 95 7.62 -11.72 -35.01
C ALA A 95 7.45 -13.21 -34.64
N GLY A 96 6.31 -13.63 -34.07
CA GLY A 96 5.95 -15.03 -33.89
C GLY A 96 6.21 -15.65 -32.50
N LEU A 97 6.46 -14.88 -31.44
CA LEU A 97 6.66 -15.45 -30.09
C LEU A 97 5.36 -15.96 -29.41
N HIS A 98 4.19 -15.75 -30.02
CA HIS A 98 2.90 -16.29 -29.53
C HIS A 98 2.47 -17.61 -30.19
N ALA A 99 3.31 -18.22 -31.03
CA ALA A 99 2.99 -19.45 -31.77
C ALA A 99 2.98 -20.76 -30.94
N THR A 100 2.98 -20.73 -29.61
CA THR A 100 3.07 -21.99 -28.81
C THR A 100 2.13 -22.11 -27.61
N ARG A 101 0.94 -21.49 -27.60
CA ARG A 101 -0.10 -21.90 -26.64
C ARG A 101 -1.18 -22.74 -27.30
N LYS A 102 -0.78 -23.96 -27.68
CA LYS A 102 -1.70 -25.11 -27.77
C LYS A 102 -2.35 -25.26 -26.40
N LYS A 103 -3.65 -25.04 -26.29
CA LYS A 103 -4.48 -25.43 -25.15
C LYS A 103 -4.72 -26.94 -25.28
N PRO A 104 -4.19 -27.82 -24.40
CA PRO A 104 -4.73 -29.16 -24.32
C PRO A 104 -6.03 -29.10 -23.49
N GLY A 105 -7.10 -29.69 -24.04
CA GLY A 105 -8.33 -30.11 -23.34
C GLY A 105 -9.02 -29.06 -22.49
#